data_AF-A0A1G0PGY9-F1
#
_entry.id   AF-A0A1G0PGY9-F1
#
_cell.length_a   1.000
_cell.length_b   1.000
_cell.length_c   1.000
_cell.angle_alpha   90.00
_cell.angle_beta   90.00
_cell.angle_gamma   90.00
#
_symmetry.space_group_name_H-M   'P 1'
#
loop_
_entity.id
_entity.type
_entity.pdbx_description
1 polymer ?
#
loop_
_entity_poly.entity_id
_entity_poly.type
_entity_poly.pdbx_seq_one_letter_code
_entity_poly.pdbx_strand_id
1 'polypeptide(L)'
;MRQSKIILVFSFGLYSLFIVLGNVMDYNSNFQFVKHVLSMDTVFPENSLMWRSINNTSLHHVFYIIIICAEAIITYFCFAGGLDLLKNLKTVSEEFNNAKKKSIIGLTAAFVLWFVGFIAIGGEWFLMWQSETWNGIEAAFRISVISLLLIIFLSRAD
;
A
#
# COMPACT_ATOMS: atom_id res chain seq x y z
N MET A 1 -8.58 -2.86 -24.95
CA MET A 1 -8.49 -2.86 -23.46
C MET A 1 -7.13 -3.34 -22.91
N ARG A 2 -6.41 -4.26 -23.59
CA ARG A 2 -5.10 -4.78 -23.12
C ARG A 2 -4.05 -3.72 -22.79
N GLN A 3 -3.82 -2.78 -23.71
CA GLN A 3 -2.87 -1.68 -23.52
C GLN A 3 -3.22 -0.82 -22.29
N SER A 4 -4.51 -0.52 -22.09
CA SER A 4 -4.97 0.21 -20.90
C SER A 4 -4.64 -0.54 -19.60
N LYS A 5 -4.82 -1.86 -19.55
CA LYS A 5 -4.44 -2.69 -18.38
C LYS A 5 -2.94 -2.58 -18.10
N ILE A 6 -2.10 -2.64 -19.15
CA ILE A 6 -0.64 -2.50 -19.02
C ILE A 6 -0.25 -1.12 -18.48
N ILE A 7 -0.78 -0.06 -19.11
CA ILE A 7 -0.48 1.33 -18.71
C ILE A 7 -0.86 1.55 -17.25
N LEU A 8 -2.08 1.15 -16.85
CA LEU A 8 -2.56 1.36 -15.49
C LEU A 8 -1.74 0.59 -14.44
N VAL A 9 -1.33 -0.64 -14.75
CA VAL A 9 -0.45 -1.42 -13.85
C VAL A 9 0.91 -0.77 -13.69
N PHE A 10 1.52 -0.30 -14.79
CA PHE A 10 2.80 0.41 -14.71
C PHE A 10 2.67 1.76 -13.99
N SER A 11 1.58 2.49 -14.20
CA SER A 11 1.31 3.73 -13.47
C SER A 11 1.21 3.48 -11.96
N PHE A 12 0.52 2.42 -11.54
CA PHE A 12 0.46 2.04 -10.13
C PHE A 12 1.82 1.59 -9.59
N GLY A 13 2.58 0.83 -10.39
CA GLY A 13 3.95 0.43 -10.04
C GLY A 13 4.88 1.63 -9.86
N LEU A 14 4.81 2.63 -10.74
CA LEU A 14 5.56 3.88 -10.64
C LEU A 14 5.16 4.69 -9.41
N TYR A 15 3.86 4.79 -9.13
CA TYR A 15 3.34 5.42 -7.93
C TYR A 15 3.91 4.76 -6.66
N SER A 16 3.83 3.43 -6.57
CA SER A 16 4.39 2.67 -5.44
C SER A 16 5.91 2.81 -5.34
N LEU A 17 6.63 2.86 -6.46
CA LEU A 17 8.08 3.10 -6.47
C LEU A 17 8.42 4.44 -5.83
N PHE A 18 7.69 5.51 -6.15
CA PHE A 18 7.93 6.82 -5.54
C PHE A 18 7.66 6.83 -4.04
N ILE A 19 6.69 6.06 -3.56
CA ILE A 19 6.47 5.87 -2.12
C ILE A 19 7.69 5.20 -1.49
N VAL A 20 8.16 4.09 -2.05
CA VAL A 20 9.36 3.37 -1.54
C VAL A 20 10.56 4.30 -1.51
N LEU A 21 10.82 5.04 -2.59
CA LEU A 21 11.94 5.96 -2.67
C LEU A 21 11.80 7.09 -1.64
N GLY A 22 10.61 7.66 -1.47
CA GLY A 22 10.35 8.67 -0.44
C GLY A 22 10.61 8.14 0.97
N ASN A 23 10.15 6.93 1.27
CA ASN A 23 10.35 6.29 2.57
C ASN A 23 11.81 5.90 2.86
N VAL A 24 12.62 5.63 1.82
CA VAL A 24 14.04 5.31 1.99
C VAL A 24 14.91 6.58 2.03
N MET A 25 14.64 7.55 1.15
CA MET A 25 15.45 8.77 1.02
C MET A 25 15.16 9.80 2.11
N ASP A 26 13.90 9.91 2.52
CA ASP A 26 13.49 10.74 3.66
C ASP A 26 12.91 9.86 4.77
N TYR A 27 13.77 8.96 5.25
CA TYR A 27 13.40 7.95 6.24
C TYR A 27 12.87 8.55 7.53
N ASN A 28 13.54 9.60 8.06
CA ASN A 28 13.18 10.13 9.38
C ASN A 28 11.79 10.78 9.38
N SER A 29 11.45 11.58 8.37
CA SER A 29 10.15 12.29 8.34
C SER A 29 8.98 11.31 8.34
N ASN A 30 9.06 10.26 7.51
CA ASN A 30 8.04 9.23 7.43
C ASN A 30 8.08 8.24 8.60
N PHE A 31 9.26 8.00 9.18
CA PHE A 31 9.40 7.25 10.43
C PHE A 31 8.67 7.93 11.60
N GLN A 32 8.73 9.27 11.71
CA GLN A 32 7.98 9.99 12.75
C GLN A 32 6.48 9.71 12.64
N PHE A 33 5.92 9.62 11.42
CA PHE A 33 4.52 9.25 11.23
C PHE A 33 4.20 7.90 11.88
N VAL A 34 4.98 6.85 11.57
CA VAL A 34 4.77 5.51 12.15
C VAL A 34 4.96 5.52 13.66
N LYS A 35 5.99 6.22 14.14
CA LYS A 35 6.27 6.35 15.58
C LYS A 35 5.09 6.98 16.32
N HIS A 36 4.55 8.10 15.85
CA HIS A 36 3.46 8.80 16.53
C HIS A 36 2.14 8.01 16.49
N VAL A 37 1.85 7.36 15.35
CA VAL A 37 0.69 6.45 15.26
C VAL A 37 0.81 5.31 16.27
N LEU A 38 1.95 4.61 16.32
CA LEU A 38 2.14 3.47 17.22
C LEU A 38 2.23 3.89 18.70
N SER A 39 2.77 5.09 18.98
CA SER A 39 2.86 5.62 20.35
C SER A 39 1.52 6.14 20.87
N MET A 40 0.57 6.44 19.96
CA MET A 40 -0.73 7.03 20.29
C MET A 40 -0.59 8.34 21.11
N ASP A 41 0.50 9.08 20.94
CA ASP A 41 0.84 10.24 21.80
C ASP A 41 0.10 11.52 21.42
N THR A 42 -0.63 11.51 20.31
CA THR A 42 -1.48 12.62 19.84
C THR A 42 -2.96 12.24 19.77
N VAL A 43 -3.40 11.19 20.48
CA VAL A 43 -4.82 10.85 20.59
C VAL A 43 -5.48 11.69 21.70
N PHE A 44 -6.80 11.61 21.85
CA PHE A 44 -7.50 12.39 22.88
C PHE A 44 -6.99 12.07 24.31
N PRO A 45 -6.96 13.07 25.21
CA PRO A 45 -6.54 12.85 26.60
C PRO A 45 -7.46 11.86 27.31
N GLU A 46 -6.92 11.13 28.29
CA GLU A 46 -7.65 10.15 29.12
C GLU A 46 -8.30 8.99 28.33
N ASN A 47 -7.74 8.65 27.17
CA ASN A 47 -8.25 7.56 26.35
C ASN A 47 -8.02 6.18 27.02
N SER A 48 -9.10 5.43 27.24
CA SER A 48 -9.05 4.10 27.88
C SER A 48 -8.34 3.03 27.04
N LEU A 49 -8.06 3.31 25.76
CA LEU A 49 -7.42 2.39 24.82
C LEU A 49 -5.89 2.56 24.74
N MET A 50 -5.29 3.42 25.58
CA MET A 50 -3.84 3.65 25.60
C MET A 50 -3.00 2.41 25.91
N TRP A 51 -3.61 1.34 26.42
CA TRP A 51 -2.94 0.04 26.60
C TRP A 51 -2.45 -0.59 25.28
N ARG A 52 -2.97 -0.14 24.13
CA ARG A 52 -2.54 -0.57 22.80
C ARG A 52 -1.25 0.12 22.33
N SER A 53 -0.86 1.22 22.98
CA SER A 53 0.32 2.00 22.57
C SER A 53 1.60 1.19 22.66
N ILE A 54 2.51 1.44 21.72
CA ILE A 54 3.82 0.82 21.66
C ILE A 54 4.84 1.94 21.91
N ASN A 55 5.46 1.97 23.08
CA ASN A 55 6.47 2.97 23.46
C ASN A 55 7.90 2.43 23.33
N ASN A 56 8.21 1.80 22.19
CA ASN A 56 9.54 1.24 21.92
C ASN A 56 9.99 1.62 20.51
N THR A 57 10.99 2.50 20.43
CA THR A 57 11.55 3.02 19.18
C THR A 57 12.12 1.93 18.27
N SER A 58 12.70 0.87 18.84
CA SER A 58 13.20 -0.25 18.02
C SER A 58 12.05 -1.00 17.33
N LEU A 59 10.93 -1.19 18.03
CA LEU A 59 9.73 -1.78 17.41
C LEU A 59 9.15 -0.87 16.34
N HIS A 60 9.14 0.46 16.56
CA HIS A 60 8.72 1.41 15.52
C HIS A 60 9.54 1.25 14.24
N HIS A 61 10.86 1.09 14.34
CA HIS A 61 11.71 0.86 13.17
C HIS A 61 11.37 -0.47 12.47
N VAL A 62 11.12 -1.53 13.24
CA VAL A 62 10.70 -2.83 12.67
C VAL A 62 9.40 -2.68 11.88
N PHE A 63 8.37 -2.05 12.45
CA PHE A 63 7.11 -1.81 11.75
C PHE A 63 7.30 -0.97 10.49
N TYR A 64 8.10 0.09 10.58
CA TYR A 64 8.33 0.95 9.42
C TYR A 64 9.09 0.23 8.30
N ILE A 65 10.10 -0.59 8.64
CA ILE A 65 10.81 -1.43 7.66
C ILE A 65 9.86 -2.44 7.01
N ILE A 66 8.94 -3.05 7.77
CA ILE A 66 7.93 -3.96 7.21
C ILE A 66 7.04 -3.25 6.18
N ILE A 67 6.63 -2.01 6.45
CA ILE A 67 5.85 -1.18 5.50
C ILE A 67 6.66 -0.96 4.22
N ILE A 68 7.91 -0.51 4.32
CA ILE A 68 8.78 -0.28 3.14
C ILE A 68 8.98 -1.56 2.34
N CYS A 69 9.21 -2.69 3.00
CA CYS A 69 9.33 -3.99 2.33
C CYS A 69 8.03 -4.37 1.60
N ALA A 70 6.86 -4.14 2.19
CA ALA A 70 5.58 -4.39 1.55
C ALA A 70 5.40 -3.51 0.30
N GLU A 71 5.71 -2.21 0.38
CA GLU A 71 5.68 -1.27 -0.74
C GLU A 71 6.65 -1.67 -1.87
N ALA A 72 7.84 -2.17 -1.52
CA ALA A 72 8.80 -2.68 -2.48
C ALA A 72 8.30 -3.96 -3.18
N ILE A 73 7.65 -4.87 -2.45
CA ILE A 73 7.01 -6.07 -3.00
C ILE A 73 5.89 -5.67 -3.98
N ILE A 74 5.03 -4.72 -3.59
CA ILE A 74 3.95 -4.19 -4.44
C ILE A 74 4.54 -3.63 -5.74
N THR A 75 5.55 -2.77 -5.62
CA THR A 75 6.27 -2.17 -6.75
C THR A 75 6.81 -3.26 -7.69
N TYR A 76 7.52 -4.24 -7.14
CA TYR A 76 8.08 -5.35 -7.90
C TYR A 76 6.99 -6.12 -8.67
N PHE A 77 5.91 -6.53 -8.00
CA PHE A 77 4.84 -7.31 -8.64
C PHE A 77 4.08 -6.51 -9.70
N CYS A 78 3.88 -5.20 -9.51
CA CYS A 78 3.28 -4.34 -10.52
C CYS A 78 4.19 -4.21 -11.76
N PHE A 79 5.49 -3.97 -11.59
CA PHE A 79 6.40 -3.92 -12.75
C PHE A 79 6.56 -5.27 -13.44
N ALA A 80 6.77 -6.35 -12.68
CA ALA A 80 6.89 -7.70 -13.22
C ALA A 80 5.61 -8.13 -13.95
N GLY A 81 4.44 -7.85 -13.38
CA GLY A 81 3.14 -8.12 -14.00
C GLY A 81 2.88 -7.26 -15.24
N GLY A 82 3.24 -5.97 -15.20
CA GLY A 82 3.17 -5.09 -16.37
C GLY A 82 4.04 -5.60 -17.53
N LEU A 83 5.25 -6.08 -17.24
CA LEU A 83 6.15 -6.69 -18.24
C LEU A 83 5.58 -8.00 -18.79
N ASP A 84 4.99 -8.85 -17.95
CA ASP A 84 4.34 -10.08 -18.41
C ASP A 84 3.14 -9.77 -19.33
N LEU A 85 2.32 -8.78 -18.99
CA LEU A 85 1.22 -8.33 -19.84
C LEU A 85 1.72 -7.75 -21.18
N LEU A 86 2.83 -7.02 -21.17
CA LEU A 86 3.44 -6.45 -22.37
C LEU A 86 3.96 -7.55 -23.32
N LYS A 87 4.65 -8.56 -22.77
CA LYS A 87 5.12 -9.73 -23.55
C LYS A 87 3.98 -10.51 -24.19
N ASN A 88 2.84 -10.60 -23.50
CA ASN A 88 1.66 -11.34 -23.96
C ASN A 88 0.63 -10.47 -24.69
N LEU A 89 0.97 -9.23 -25.08
CA LEU A 89 0.00 -8.29 -25.65
C LEU A 89 -0.74 -8.84 -26.88
N LYS A 90 -0.04 -9.59 -27.74
CA LYS A 90 -0.55 -10.13 -29.01
C LYS A 90 -0.91 -11.61 -28.97
N THR A 91 -0.92 -12.23 -27.78
CA THR A 91 -1.23 -13.66 -27.64
C THR A 91 -2.74 -13.91 -27.56
N VAL A 92 -3.15 -15.19 -27.57
CA VAL A 92 -4.55 -15.57 -27.39
C VAL A 92 -5.08 -15.15 -26.01
N SER A 93 -6.39 -14.95 -25.88
CA SER A 93 -7.00 -14.37 -24.67
C SER A 93 -6.68 -15.17 -23.40
N GLU A 94 -6.58 -16.50 -23.48
CA GLU A 94 -6.21 -17.34 -22.33
C GLU A 94 -4.81 -17.01 -21.78
N GLU A 95 -3.81 -16.88 -22.66
CA GLU A 95 -2.44 -16.55 -22.27
C GLU A 95 -2.35 -15.15 -21.66
N PHE A 96 -3.02 -14.16 -22.27
CA PHE A 96 -3.05 -12.81 -21.70
C PHE A 96 -3.78 -12.77 -20.36
N ASN A 97 -4.88 -13.51 -20.20
CA ASN A 97 -5.59 -13.61 -18.93
C ASN A 97 -4.69 -14.20 -17.82
N ASN A 98 -3.89 -15.22 -18.14
CA ASN A 98 -2.92 -15.80 -17.22
C ASN A 98 -1.78 -14.84 -16.84
N ALA A 99 -1.34 -13.98 -17.77
CA ALA A 99 -0.29 -12.98 -17.53
C ALA A 99 -0.69 -11.91 -16.49
N LYS A 100 -1.99 -11.73 -16.19
CA LYS A 100 -2.48 -10.76 -15.20
C LYS A 100 -2.13 -11.11 -13.75
N LYS A 101 -1.81 -12.37 -13.46
CA LYS A 101 -1.67 -12.91 -12.09
C LYS A 101 -0.73 -12.08 -11.22
N LYS A 102 0.47 -11.75 -11.71
CA LYS A 102 1.45 -10.97 -10.93
C LYS A 102 0.95 -9.56 -10.63
N SER A 103 0.33 -8.89 -11.60
CA SER A 103 -0.27 -7.57 -11.41
C SER A 103 -1.37 -7.60 -10.35
N ILE A 104 -2.23 -8.62 -10.38
CA ILE A 104 -3.29 -8.80 -9.39
C ILE A 104 -2.68 -9.04 -8.00
N ILE A 105 -1.64 -9.87 -7.87
CA ILE A 105 -0.94 -10.09 -6.59
C ILE A 105 -0.39 -8.76 -6.03
N GLY A 106 0.28 -7.95 -6.87
CA GLY A 106 0.82 -6.65 -6.45
C GLY A 106 -0.27 -5.69 -5.99
N LEU A 107 -1.37 -5.59 -6.74
CA LEU A 107 -2.51 -4.73 -6.39
C LEU A 107 -3.27 -5.24 -5.15
N THR A 108 -3.35 -6.55 -4.93
CA THR A 108 -3.94 -7.12 -3.71
C THR A 108 -3.06 -6.83 -2.50
N ALA A 109 -1.74 -6.98 -2.62
CA ALA A 109 -0.81 -6.59 -1.56
C ALA A 109 -0.94 -5.09 -1.23
N ALA A 110 -1.13 -4.24 -2.24
CA ALA A 110 -1.44 -2.83 -2.05
C ALA A 110 -2.72 -2.64 -1.23
N PHE A 111 -3.82 -3.24 -1.67
CA PHE A 111 -5.08 -3.16 -0.93
C PHE A 111 -4.90 -3.58 0.53
N VAL A 112 -4.21 -4.69 0.80
CA VAL A 112 -3.96 -5.17 2.17
C VAL A 112 -3.12 -4.17 2.97
N LEU A 113 -2.04 -3.64 2.41
CA LEU A 113 -1.18 -2.68 3.10
C LEU A 113 -1.96 -1.42 3.51
N TRP A 114 -2.65 -0.79 2.55
CA TRP A 114 -3.32 0.49 2.82
C TRP A 114 -4.65 0.32 3.55
N PHE A 115 -5.47 -0.67 3.19
CA PHE A 115 -6.74 -0.89 3.88
C PHE A 115 -6.54 -1.53 5.26
N VAL A 116 -5.87 -2.68 5.32
CA VAL A 116 -5.70 -3.39 6.60
C VAL A 116 -4.65 -2.70 7.46
N GLY A 117 -3.50 -2.36 6.89
CA GLY A 117 -2.40 -1.73 7.64
C GLY A 117 -2.72 -0.32 8.11
N PHE A 118 -3.11 0.59 7.21
CA PHE A 118 -3.30 2.00 7.59
C PHE A 118 -4.71 2.30 8.10
N ILE A 119 -5.78 1.77 7.49
CA ILE A 119 -7.15 2.09 7.93
C ILE A 119 -7.55 1.24 9.13
N ALA A 120 -7.50 -0.09 9.02
CA ALA A 120 -7.98 -0.95 10.12
C ALA A 120 -7.01 -0.94 11.31
N ILE A 121 -5.71 -1.14 11.10
CA ILE A 121 -4.72 -1.18 12.19
C ILE A 121 -4.34 0.25 12.61
N GLY A 122 -3.83 1.08 11.70
CA GLY A 122 -3.49 2.47 12.04
C GLY A 122 -4.70 3.27 12.53
N GLY A 123 -5.76 3.34 11.72
CA GLY A 123 -6.99 4.06 12.01
C GLY A 123 -7.69 3.56 13.27
N GLU A 124 -8.16 2.31 13.27
CA GLU A 124 -9.06 1.83 14.34
C GLU A 124 -8.34 1.21 15.54
N TRP A 125 -7.27 0.44 15.33
CA TRP A 125 -6.54 -0.15 16.46
C TRP A 125 -5.75 0.92 17.23
N PHE A 126 -4.99 1.76 16.52
CA PHE A 126 -4.15 2.82 17.10
C PHE A 126 -4.82 4.19 17.16
N LEU A 127 -6.10 4.31 16.76
CA LEU A 127 -6.87 5.56 16.84
C LEU A 127 -6.22 6.72 16.07
N MET A 128 -5.54 6.43 14.97
CA MET A 128 -4.90 7.43 14.10
C MET A 128 -5.88 8.52 13.63
N TRP A 129 -7.18 8.21 13.55
CA TRP A 129 -8.21 9.20 13.22
C TRP A 129 -8.35 10.35 14.23
N GLN A 130 -7.91 10.17 15.49
CA GLN A 130 -7.95 11.21 16.52
C GLN A 130 -6.81 12.22 16.40
N SER A 131 -5.73 11.87 15.70
CA SER A 131 -4.60 12.78 15.51
C SER A 131 -4.92 13.79 14.41
N GLU A 132 -4.70 15.08 14.68
CA GLU A 132 -4.79 16.11 13.64
C GLU A 132 -3.58 16.09 12.70
N THR A 133 -2.40 15.76 13.22
CA THR A 133 -1.13 15.83 12.48
C THR A 133 -0.73 14.50 11.86
N TRP A 134 -0.99 13.39 12.54
CA TRP A 134 -0.50 12.06 12.17
C TRP A 134 -1.63 11.17 11.68
N ASN A 135 -2.45 11.67 10.74
CA ASN A 135 -3.58 10.93 10.21
C ASN A 135 -3.46 10.67 8.71
N GLY A 136 -3.30 9.40 8.35
CA GLY A 136 -3.12 8.94 6.97
C GLY A 136 -4.36 8.28 6.34
N ILE A 137 -5.51 8.29 7.01
CA ILE A 137 -6.69 7.49 6.60
C ILE A 137 -7.17 7.89 5.21
N GLU A 138 -7.26 9.18 4.91
CA GLU A 138 -7.79 9.64 3.64
C GLU A 138 -6.89 9.21 2.47
N ALA A 139 -5.56 9.32 2.63
CA ALA A 139 -4.60 8.85 1.65
C ALA A 139 -4.70 7.33 1.46
N ALA A 140 -4.72 6.58 2.56
CA ALA A 140 -4.86 5.13 2.54
C ALA A 140 -6.17 4.69 1.87
N PHE A 141 -7.27 5.41 2.09
CA PHE A 141 -8.56 5.14 1.47
C PHE A 141 -8.49 5.31 -0.05
N ARG A 142 -7.93 6.42 -0.54
CA ARG A 142 -7.76 6.65 -1.98
C ARG A 142 -6.94 5.53 -2.63
N ILE A 143 -5.83 5.13 -2.03
CA ILE A 143 -4.96 4.07 -2.57
C ILE A 143 -5.67 2.72 -2.55
N SER A 144 -6.40 2.41 -1.47
CA SER A 144 -7.19 1.18 -1.34
C SER A 144 -8.26 1.09 -2.43
N VAL A 145 -9.02 2.17 -2.65
CA VAL A 145 -10.05 2.24 -3.70
C VAL A 145 -9.43 2.11 -5.09
N ILE A 146 -8.35 2.84 -5.38
CA ILE A 146 -7.67 2.76 -6.68
C ILE A 146 -7.17 1.32 -6.93
N SER A 147 -6.50 0.70 -5.96
CA SER A 147 -6.00 -0.66 -6.10
C SER A 147 -7.13 -1.67 -6.34
N LEU A 148 -8.25 -1.56 -5.61
CA LEU A 148 -9.42 -2.41 -5.79
C LEU A 148 -10.07 -2.23 -7.17
N LEU A 149 -10.23 -0.99 -7.64
CA LEU A 149 -10.77 -0.70 -8.98
C LEU A 149 -9.87 -1.29 -10.08
N LEU A 150 -8.55 -1.22 -9.91
CA LEU A 150 -7.60 -1.84 -10.84
C LEU A 150 -7.70 -3.37 -10.83
N ILE A 151 -7.86 -4.01 -9.66
CA ILE A 151 -8.09 -5.46 -9.57
C ILE A 151 -9.36 -5.84 -10.33
N ILE A 152 -10.46 -5.11 -10.13
CA ILE A 152 -11.73 -5.37 -10.82
C ILE A 152 -11.55 -5.21 -12.32
N PHE A 153 -10.90 -4.13 -12.77
CA PHE A 153 -10.66 -3.87 -14.19
C PHE A 153 -9.77 -4.95 -14.84
N LEU A 154 -8.71 -5.40 -14.15
CA LEU A 154 -7.83 -6.45 -14.65
C LEU A 154 -8.56 -7.80 -14.73
N SER A 155 -9.34 -8.14 -13.70
CA SER A 155 -10.07 -9.41 -13.58
C SER A 155 -11.13 -9.61 -14.67
N ARG A 156 -11.55 -8.55 -15.35
CA ARG A 156 -12.40 -8.69 -16.54
C ARG A 156 -11.67 -9.49 -17.61
N ALA A 157 -12.38 -10.46 -18.18
CA ALA A 157 -11.92 -11.21 -19.34
C ALA A 157 -11.59 -10.25 -20.49
N ASP A 158 -10.69 -10.72 -21.33
CA ASP A 158 -10.21 -10.00 -22.50
C ASP A 158 -11.08 -10.18 -23.74
#